data_AF-A0A2D6PVG4-F1
#
_entry.id   AF-A0A2D6PVG4-F1
#
_cell.length_a   1.000
_cell.length_b   1.000
_cell.length_c   1.000
_cell.angle_alpha   90.00
_cell.angle_beta   90.00
_cell.angle_gamma   90.00
#
_symmetry.space_group_name_H-M   'P 1'
#
loop_
_entity.id
_entity.type
_entity.pdbx_description
1 polymer ?
#
loop_
_entity_poly.entity_id
_entity_poly.type
_entity_poly.pdbx_seq_one_letter_code
_entity_poly.pdbx_strand_id
1 'polypeptide(L)'
;MRILSIAALLVTTLALPAQELVRLQDGTTVQAKKKRRGKSIVLVTVFGQRSVPKAALADQQPTRDERKQLEQAYRAQLAQVPTGFHKGRVAVARWCVGKGLLVAAKEQLKKVFRVDPDFQPAHDLCAELAQTWAFDDNETAKKARDRRKFAKTLFAKYAARDLVTAVLAYHKAKNMDKRSVFRPALKGLKNQRAGVRWASARTLATYRDRPERINPLYKRSLLDPAAAVRKEAVRSLGVTKDPVFATLFARNLFNPKQVIRLTAAEALAELGMDEGVLPLIGALRNGGAGGVRAHISILTQKAYVKDFDVEIAQAAVIADPVVDTVTEGVVLDVTVVGTSAERGTYRRALRSLTGRDFGTDWRAWEKWWKTRQKSTQR
;
A
#
# COMPACT_ATOMS: atom_id res chain seq x y z
N MET A 1 50.30 -8.35 -10.59
CA MET A 1 49.28 -8.94 -11.48
C MET A 1 47.93 -8.25 -11.22
N ARG A 2 47.50 -7.38 -12.13
CA ARG A 2 46.19 -6.70 -12.06
C ARG A 2 45.13 -7.61 -12.68
N ILE A 3 44.16 -8.05 -11.90
CA ILE A 3 43.01 -8.84 -12.38
C ILE A 3 41.94 -7.85 -12.86
N LEU A 4 41.84 -7.71 -14.18
CA LEU A 4 40.72 -7.06 -14.87
C LEU A 4 39.50 -7.99 -14.78
N SER A 5 38.54 -7.66 -13.91
CA SER A 5 37.20 -8.26 -13.94
C SER A 5 36.32 -7.45 -14.89
N ILE A 6 36.11 -8.00 -16.08
CA ILE A 6 35.18 -7.48 -17.09
C ILE A 6 33.75 -7.74 -16.61
N ALA A 7 33.13 -6.70 -16.05
CA ALA A 7 31.69 -6.69 -15.82
C ALA A 7 30.97 -6.56 -17.18
N ALA A 8 30.48 -7.68 -17.70
CA ALA A 8 29.58 -7.72 -18.82
C ALA A 8 28.28 -6.99 -18.45
N LEU A 9 28.20 -5.72 -18.83
CA LEU A 9 27.00 -4.90 -18.75
C LEU A 9 25.97 -5.51 -19.71
N LEU A 10 25.01 -6.27 -19.15
CA LEU A 10 23.81 -6.70 -19.88
C LEU A 10 23.00 -5.44 -20.25
N VAL A 11 23.32 -4.87 -21.40
CA VAL A 11 22.49 -3.84 -22.06
C VAL A 11 21.22 -4.54 -22.50
N THR A 12 20.21 -4.57 -21.63
CA THR A 12 18.85 -4.90 -22.04
C THR A 12 18.43 -3.86 -23.06
N THR A 13 18.44 -4.26 -24.33
CA THR A 13 17.88 -3.53 -25.46
C THR A 13 16.40 -3.31 -25.21
N LEU A 14 16.05 -2.15 -24.64
CA LEU A 14 14.70 -1.61 -24.68
C LEU A 14 14.40 -1.24 -26.14
N ALA A 15 14.08 -2.24 -26.96
CA ALA A 15 13.40 -2.04 -28.21
C ALA A 15 12.03 -1.44 -27.90
N LEU A 16 11.66 -0.35 -28.56
CA LEU A 16 10.30 0.18 -28.46
C LEU A 16 9.32 -0.95 -28.81
N PRO A 17 8.30 -1.22 -27.98
CA PRO A 17 7.35 -2.28 -28.27
C PRO A 17 6.67 -2.01 -29.61
N ALA A 18 6.26 -3.09 -30.28
CA ALA A 18 5.76 -3.20 -31.66
C ALA A 18 4.51 -2.35 -32.06
N GLN A 19 4.20 -1.26 -31.35
CA GLN A 19 3.22 -0.26 -31.74
C GLN A 19 3.87 0.79 -32.64
N GLU A 20 3.29 0.99 -33.83
CA GLU A 20 3.75 1.98 -34.81
C GLU A 20 3.65 3.41 -34.25
N LEU A 21 4.69 4.22 -34.51
CA LEU A 21 4.59 5.66 -34.36
C LEU A 21 3.71 6.21 -35.48
N VAL A 22 2.71 6.99 -35.10
CA VAL A 22 1.80 7.67 -36.01
C VAL A 22 2.07 9.16 -35.96
N ARG A 23 2.33 9.78 -37.12
CA ARG A 23 2.46 11.23 -37.24
C ARG A 23 1.11 11.86 -37.58
N LEU A 24 0.76 12.91 -36.84
CA LEU A 24 -0.42 13.74 -37.05
C LEU A 24 -0.04 14.99 -37.84
N GLN A 25 -1.03 15.62 -38.48
CA GLN A 25 -0.81 16.82 -39.31
C GLN A 25 -0.27 18.03 -38.52
N ASP A 26 -0.50 18.08 -37.20
CA ASP A 26 0.05 19.07 -36.29
C ASP A 26 1.55 18.84 -36.00
N GLY A 27 2.18 17.87 -36.65
CA GLY A 27 3.58 17.49 -36.46
C GLY A 27 3.83 16.59 -35.24
N THR A 28 2.79 16.33 -34.42
CA THR A 28 2.94 15.47 -33.24
C THR A 28 3.06 14.01 -33.66
N THR A 29 3.89 13.26 -32.92
CA THR A 29 4.01 11.81 -33.09
C THR A 29 3.39 11.12 -31.89
N VAL A 30 2.76 9.97 -32.13
CA VAL A 30 2.09 9.18 -31.09
C VAL A 30 2.29 7.70 -31.36
N GLN A 31 2.79 6.96 -30.36
CA GLN A 31 2.83 5.51 -30.39
C GLN A 31 1.42 4.93 -30.20
N ALA A 32 0.81 4.43 -31.28
CA ALA A 32 -0.58 3.97 -31.26
C ALA A 32 -0.88 2.92 -32.34
N LYS A 33 -1.79 2.00 -32.04
CA LYS A 33 -2.41 1.14 -33.06
C LYS A 33 -3.59 1.86 -33.69
N LYS A 34 -3.60 1.97 -35.02
CA LYS A 34 -4.70 2.56 -35.79
C LYS A 34 -5.85 1.55 -35.93
N LYS A 35 -7.08 1.96 -35.60
CA LYS A 35 -8.31 1.18 -35.85
C LYS A 35 -9.32 2.04 -36.59
N ARG A 36 -9.79 1.59 -37.75
CA ARG A 36 -10.78 2.33 -38.57
C ARG A 36 -12.17 2.23 -37.95
N ARG A 37 -12.88 3.34 -37.86
CA ARG A 37 -14.28 3.40 -37.41
C ARG A 37 -15.06 4.40 -38.27
N GLY A 38 -15.71 3.90 -39.32
CA GLY A 38 -16.44 4.75 -40.27
C GLY A 38 -15.52 5.79 -40.93
N LYS A 39 -15.83 7.07 -40.74
CA LYS A 39 -15.08 8.23 -41.27
C LYS A 39 -13.92 8.70 -40.37
N SER A 40 -13.78 8.16 -39.15
CA SER A 40 -12.69 8.51 -38.23
C SER A 40 -11.73 7.33 -37.99
N ILE A 41 -10.53 7.66 -37.51
CA ILE A 41 -9.52 6.68 -37.10
C ILE A 41 -9.34 6.79 -35.60
N VAL A 42 -9.46 5.66 -34.92
CA VAL A 42 -9.25 5.56 -33.47
C VAL A 42 -7.81 5.12 -33.25
N LEU A 43 -7.05 5.97 -32.57
CA LEU A 43 -5.70 5.66 -32.10
C LEU A 43 -5.82 4.96 -30.75
N VAL A 44 -5.37 3.71 -30.66
CA VAL A 44 -5.37 2.91 -29.43
C VAL A 44 -3.95 2.87 -28.86
N THR A 45 -3.79 3.33 -27.62
CA THR A 45 -2.51 3.44 -26.90
C THR A 45 -2.53 2.64 -25.60
N VAL A 46 -1.41 2.62 -24.89
CA VAL A 46 -1.31 2.01 -23.55
C VAL A 46 -2.10 2.74 -22.46
N PHE A 47 -2.54 3.97 -22.74
CA PHE A 47 -3.29 4.85 -21.83
C PHE A 47 -4.77 4.98 -22.20
N GLY A 48 -5.19 4.51 -23.37
CA GLY A 48 -6.59 4.58 -23.80
C GLY A 48 -6.72 4.65 -25.31
N GLN A 49 -7.75 5.33 -25.78
CA GLN A 49 -8.07 5.55 -27.17
C GLN A 49 -8.45 7.01 -27.41
N ARG A 50 -8.11 7.52 -28.59
CA ARG A 50 -8.48 8.87 -29.04
C ARG A 50 -8.97 8.79 -30.47
N SER A 51 -10.16 9.33 -30.74
CA SER A 51 -10.69 9.43 -32.10
C SER A 51 -10.12 10.66 -32.78
N VAL A 52 -9.59 10.49 -33.99
CA VAL A 52 -8.99 11.55 -34.79
C VAL A 52 -9.62 11.50 -36.19
N PRO A 53 -9.97 12.64 -36.82
CA PRO A 53 -10.43 12.67 -38.22
C PRO A 53 -9.36 12.07 -39.14
N LYS A 54 -9.77 11.40 -40.22
CA LYS A 54 -8.80 10.82 -41.19
C LYS A 54 -7.85 11.88 -41.75
N ALA A 55 -8.36 13.10 -41.99
CA ALA A 55 -7.57 14.22 -42.46
C ALA A 55 -6.40 14.57 -41.52
N ALA A 56 -6.56 14.42 -40.20
CA ALA A 56 -5.51 14.80 -39.25
C ALA A 56 -4.35 13.79 -39.15
N LEU A 57 -4.35 12.70 -39.94
CA LEU A 57 -3.16 11.86 -40.13
C LEU A 57 -2.24 12.46 -41.18
N ALA A 58 -0.95 12.53 -40.89
CA ALA A 58 0.04 12.92 -41.89
C ALA A 58 0.23 11.78 -42.92
N ASP A 59 0.43 12.16 -44.18
CA ASP A 59 0.68 11.22 -45.27
C ASP A 59 2.02 10.49 -45.10
N GLN A 60 3.03 11.20 -44.58
CA GLN A 60 4.34 10.63 -44.25
C GLN A 60 4.40 10.15 -42.80
N GLN A 61 4.65 8.85 -42.64
CA GLN A 61 4.84 8.22 -41.34
C GLN A 61 6.32 8.23 -40.94
N PRO A 62 6.64 8.21 -39.62
CA PRO A 62 8.03 8.31 -39.17
C PRO A 62 8.89 7.17 -39.70
N THR A 63 10.04 7.53 -40.29
CA THR A 63 10.97 6.58 -40.91
C THR A 63 11.68 5.71 -39.86
N ARG A 64 12.36 4.64 -40.31
CA ARG A 64 13.10 3.75 -39.40
C ARG A 64 14.24 4.48 -38.69
N ASP A 65 14.88 5.44 -39.34
CA ASP A 65 16.02 6.18 -38.77
C ASP A 65 15.57 7.22 -37.75
N GLU A 66 14.47 7.94 -38.00
CA GLU A 66 13.85 8.82 -37.01
C GLU A 66 13.48 8.06 -35.73
N ARG A 67 12.99 6.82 -35.86
CA ARG A 67 12.71 5.94 -34.71
C ARG A 67 13.97 5.62 -33.92
N LYS A 68 15.07 5.24 -34.61
CA LYS A 68 16.35 4.95 -33.95
C LYS A 68 16.91 6.18 -33.23
N GLN A 69 16.82 7.36 -33.84
CA GLN A 69 17.26 8.61 -33.20
C GLN A 69 16.46 8.91 -31.93
N LEU A 70 15.13 8.70 -31.95
CA LEU A 70 14.29 8.84 -30.75
C LEU A 70 14.65 7.83 -29.66
N GLU A 71 14.99 6.59 -30.03
CA GLU A 71 15.47 5.58 -29.08
C GLU A 71 16.80 5.99 -28.44
N GLN A 72 17.75 6.50 -29.22
CA GLN A 72 19.02 7.00 -28.72
C GLN A 72 18.82 8.21 -27.79
N ALA A 73 17.97 9.15 -28.17
CA ALA A 73 17.63 10.30 -27.34
C ALA A 73 16.98 9.88 -26.01
N TYR A 74 16.09 8.89 -26.03
CA TYR A 74 15.50 8.33 -24.81
C TYR A 74 16.56 7.69 -23.89
N ARG A 75 17.51 6.94 -24.47
CA ARG A 75 18.61 6.34 -23.69
C ARG A 75 19.51 7.40 -23.08
N ALA A 76 19.83 8.46 -23.81
CA ALA A 76 20.61 9.59 -23.30
C ALA A 76 19.88 10.28 -22.13
N GLN A 77 18.58 10.52 -22.24
CA GLN A 77 17.76 11.06 -21.15
C GLN A 77 17.75 10.15 -19.92
N LEU A 78 17.68 8.83 -20.10
CA LEU A 78 17.75 7.88 -18.99
C LEU A 78 19.13 7.85 -18.31
N ALA A 79 20.21 8.01 -19.07
CA ALA A 79 21.58 8.06 -18.53
C ALA A 79 21.80 9.28 -17.62
N GLN A 80 21.11 10.39 -17.89
CA GLN A 80 21.18 11.60 -17.08
C GLN A 80 20.39 11.51 -15.76
N VAL A 81 19.51 10.52 -15.59
CA VAL A 81 18.70 10.37 -14.36
C VAL A 81 19.42 9.42 -13.39
N PRO A 82 19.87 9.91 -12.21
CA PRO A 82 20.47 9.06 -11.21
C PRO A 82 19.53 7.91 -10.80
N THR A 83 20.09 6.73 -10.58
CA THR A 83 19.36 5.57 -10.08
C THR A 83 18.73 5.90 -8.72
N GLY A 84 17.40 5.88 -8.64
CA GLY A 84 16.64 6.13 -7.40
C GLY A 84 15.87 7.45 -7.37
N PHE A 85 16.14 8.40 -8.28
CA PHE A 85 15.43 9.68 -8.29
C PHE A 85 14.06 9.61 -8.99
N HIS A 86 12.98 9.65 -8.21
CA HIS A 86 11.59 9.64 -8.73
C HIS A 86 11.28 10.86 -9.59
N LYS A 87 11.74 12.05 -9.17
CA LYS A 87 11.51 13.31 -9.89
C LYS A 87 12.10 13.27 -11.31
N GLY A 88 13.33 12.76 -11.47
CA GLY A 88 13.97 12.61 -12.78
C GLY A 88 13.23 11.63 -13.69
N ARG A 89 12.73 10.51 -13.14
CA ARG A 89 11.91 9.55 -13.91
C ARG A 89 10.59 10.14 -14.39
N VAL A 90 9.93 10.99 -13.59
CA VAL A 90 8.72 11.70 -14.02
C VAL A 90 9.03 12.72 -15.12
N ALA A 91 10.16 13.43 -15.02
CA ALA A 91 10.60 14.35 -16.07
C ALA A 91 10.83 13.61 -17.40
N VAL A 92 11.51 12.46 -17.37
CA VAL A 92 11.67 11.58 -18.54
C VAL A 92 10.32 11.08 -19.05
N ALA A 93 9.40 10.68 -18.15
CA ALA A 93 8.07 10.25 -18.57
C ALA A 93 7.30 11.38 -19.29
N ARG A 94 7.36 12.62 -18.78
CA ARG A 94 6.75 13.79 -19.42
C ARG A 94 7.38 14.09 -20.77
N TRP A 95 8.71 14.02 -20.88
CA TRP A 95 9.42 14.14 -22.15
C TRP A 95 8.97 13.06 -23.15
N CYS A 96 8.87 11.80 -22.71
CA CYS A 96 8.37 10.70 -23.53
C CYS A 96 6.94 10.96 -24.04
N VAL A 97 6.05 11.50 -23.19
CA VAL A 97 4.69 11.89 -23.60
C VAL A 97 4.74 12.96 -24.70
N GLY A 98 5.57 13.99 -24.55
CA GLY A 98 5.74 15.04 -25.55
C GLY A 98 6.31 14.54 -26.89
N LYS A 99 7.11 13.47 -26.87
CA LYS A 99 7.66 12.81 -28.07
C LYS A 99 6.81 11.63 -28.56
N GLY A 100 5.63 11.39 -27.99
CA GLY A 100 4.75 10.29 -28.41
C GLY A 100 5.14 8.90 -27.95
N LEU A 101 6.21 8.74 -27.15
CA LEU A 101 6.74 7.48 -26.65
C LEU A 101 5.94 6.99 -25.41
N LEU A 102 4.65 6.73 -25.60
CA LEU A 102 3.71 6.48 -24.51
C LEU A 102 4.02 5.20 -23.73
N VAL A 103 4.56 4.15 -24.37
CA VAL A 103 4.89 2.92 -23.63
C VAL A 103 6.09 3.14 -22.72
N ALA A 104 7.12 3.83 -23.21
CA ALA A 104 8.28 4.21 -22.42
C ALA A 104 7.88 5.10 -21.22
N ALA A 105 6.98 6.06 -21.44
CA ALA A 105 6.43 6.91 -20.38
C ALA A 105 5.74 6.07 -19.29
N LYS A 106 4.91 5.10 -19.70
CA LYS A 106 4.20 4.22 -18.78
C LYS A 106 5.15 3.36 -17.94
N GLU A 107 6.22 2.84 -18.53
CA GLU A 107 7.21 2.05 -17.79
C GLU A 107 7.96 2.89 -16.74
N GLN A 108 8.29 4.16 -17.05
CA GLN A 108 8.88 5.05 -16.06
C GLN A 108 7.91 5.35 -14.91
N LEU A 109 6.64 5.61 -15.22
CA LEU A 109 5.60 5.80 -14.20
C LEU A 109 5.40 4.56 -13.31
N LYS A 110 5.44 3.35 -13.89
CA LYS A 110 5.39 2.10 -13.09
C LYS A 110 6.54 2.01 -12.09
N LYS A 111 7.75 2.41 -12.48
CA LYS A 111 8.92 2.43 -11.59
C LYS A 111 8.78 3.45 -10.48
N VAL A 112 8.19 4.62 -10.76
CA VAL A 112 7.91 5.65 -9.75
C VAL A 112 6.88 5.14 -8.75
N PHE A 113 5.71 4.69 -9.22
CA PHE A 113 4.63 4.24 -8.34
C PHE A 113 4.95 2.95 -7.56
N ARG A 114 5.94 2.16 -7.99
CA ARG A 114 6.41 1.00 -7.22
C ARG A 114 7.09 1.43 -5.91
N VAL A 115 7.77 2.56 -5.91
CA VAL A 115 8.49 3.06 -4.73
C VAL A 115 7.62 4.03 -3.94
N ASP A 116 7.03 5.01 -4.63
CA ASP A 116 6.12 5.98 -4.03
C ASP A 116 4.81 6.06 -4.85
N PRO A 117 3.76 5.33 -4.43
CA PRO A 117 2.44 5.37 -5.07
C PRO A 117 1.78 6.75 -5.02
N ASP A 118 2.21 7.64 -4.14
CA ASP A 118 1.58 8.93 -3.85
C ASP A 118 2.36 10.14 -4.38
N PHE A 119 3.44 9.89 -5.13
CA PHE A 119 4.29 10.94 -5.65
C PHE A 119 3.52 11.92 -6.54
N GLN A 120 3.26 13.13 -6.03
CA GLN A 120 2.33 14.09 -6.63
C GLN A 120 2.63 14.42 -8.11
N PRO A 121 3.89 14.68 -8.53
CA PRO A 121 4.18 14.96 -9.95
C PRO A 121 3.80 13.82 -10.91
N ALA A 122 3.82 12.57 -10.44
CA ALA A 122 3.37 11.43 -11.25
C ALA A 122 1.85 11.36 -11.36
N HIS A 123 1.12 11.75 -10.30
CA HIS A 123 -0.34 11.89 -10.34
C HIS A 123 -0.75 13.03 -11.28
N ASP A 124 -0.05 14.16 -11.27
CA ASP A 124 -0.36 15.29 -12.15
C ASP A 124 -0.23 14.90 -13.62
N LEU A 125 0.86 14.22 -14.00
CA LEU A 125 1.02 13.68 -15.35
C LEU A 125 -0.07 12.66 -15.70
N CYS A 126 -0.48 11.81 -14.75
CA CYS A 126 -1.60 10.89 -14.97
C CYS A 126 -2.93 11.64 -15.14
N ALA A 127 -3.16 12.74 -14.42
CA ALA A 127 -4.35 13.56 -14.58
C ALA A 127 -4.43 14.17 -15.99
N GLU A 128 -3.32 14.72 -16.49
CA GLU A 128 -3.19 15.24 -17.87
C GLU A 128 -3.50 14.14 -18.91
N LEU A 129 -2.87 12.96 -18.75
CA LEU A 129 -3.08 11.81 -19.64
C LEU A 129 -4.53 11.29 -19.58
N ALA A 130 -5.15 11.31 -18.41
CA ALA A 130 -6.54 10.89 -18.22
C ALA A 130 -7.53 11.83 -18.94
N GLN A 131 -7.19 13.11 -19.14
CA GLN A 131 -8.01 14.04 -19.93
C GLN A 131 -7.80 13.85 -21.43
N THR A 132 -6.58 13.49 -21.84
CA THR A 132 -6.22 13.36 -23.27
C THR A 132 -6.74 12.06 -23.88
N TRP A 133 -6.73 10.95 -23.12
CA TRP A 133 -7.03 9.61 -23.63
C TRP A 133 -8.30 9.06 -22.99
N ALA A 134 -9.30 8.68 -23.80
CA ALA A 134 -10.51 8.01 -23.30
C ALA A 134 -10.27 6.50 -23.13
N PHE A 135 -10.78 5.85 -22.08
CA PHE A 135 -10.61 4.40 -21.91
C PHE A 135 -11.56 3.57 -22.77
N ASP A 136 -12.76 4.09 -23.01
CA ASP A 136 -13.86 3.43 -23.71
C ASP A 136 -14.76 4.51 -24.34
N ASP A 137 -15.58 4.13 -25.31
CA ASP A 137 -16.58 5.00 -25.93
C ASP A 137 -17.63 5.46 -24.91
N ASN A 138 -17.90 4.63 -23.91
CA ASN A 138 -18.88 4.93 -22.87
C ASN A 138 -18.40 6.01 -21.88
N GLU A 139 -17.15 6.45 -21.97
CA GLU A 139 -16.62 7.51 -21.10
C GLU A 139 -17.33 8.86 -21.34
N THR A 140 -17.64 9.18 -22.59
CA THR A 140 -18.36 10.40 -22.98
C THR A 140 -19.86 10.19 -23.17
N ALA A 141 -20.39 9.04 -22.73
CA ALA A 141 -21.79 8.71 -22.92
C ALA A 141 -22.71 9.65 -22.12
N LYS A 142 -23.71 10.23 -22.81
CA LYS A 142 -24.72 11.11 -22.20
C LYS A 142 -25.66 10.35 -21.26
N LYS A 143 -26.00 9.10 -21.59
CA LYS A 143 -26.97 8.28 -20.84
C LYS A 143 -26.40 7.81 -19.49
N ALA A 144 -27.19 7.91 -18.42
CA ALA A 144 -26.77 7.50 -17.08
C ALA A 144 -26.46 6.00 -16.95
N ARG A 145 -27.18 5.15 -17.70
CA ARG A 145 -26.93 3.70 -17.77
C ARG A 145 -25.51 3.39 -18.24
N ASP A 146 -25.08 4.08 -19.29
CA ASP A 146 -23.77 3.84 -19.91
C ASP A 146 -22.64 4.40 -19.04
N ARG A 147 -22.86 5.53 -18.36
CA ARG A 147 -21.93 6.06 -17.34
C ARG A 147 -21.73 5.09 -16.17
N ARG A 148 -22.80 4.46 -15.67
CA ARG A 148 -22.71 3.40 -14.64
C ARG A 148 -21.99 2.16 -15.16
N LYS A 149 -22.26 1.76 -16.40
CA LYS A 149 -21.56 0.64 -17.06
C LYS A 149 -20.07 0.95 -17.19
N PHE A 150 -19.72 2.17 -17.60
CA PHE A 150 -18.34 2.64 -17.67
C PHE A 150 -17.67 2.62 -16.31
N ALA A 151 -18.29 3.18 -15.26
CA ALA A 151 -17.74 3.14 -13.89
C ALA A 151 -17.49 1.70 -13.41
N LYS A 152 -18.39 0.75 -13.72
CA LYS A 152 -18.17 -0.67 -13.43
C LYS A 152 -16.95 -1.22 -14.16
N THR A 153 -16.81 -0.93 -15.46
CA THR A 153 -15.65 -1.38 -16.25
C THR A 153 -14.35 -0.70 -15.84
N LEU A 154 -14.42 0.55 -15.40
CA LEU A 154 -13.29 1.36 -14.93
C LEU A 154 -12.55 0.65 -13.80
N PHE A 155 -13.28 0.24 -12.76
CA PHE A 155 -12.69 -0.51 -11.64
C PHE A 155 -12.43 -1.98 -11.98
N ALA A 156 -13.36 -2.67 -12.64
CA ALA A 156 -13.24 -4.11 -12.85
C ALA A 156 -12.18 -4.51 -13.88
N LYS A 157 -11.98 -3.70 -14.93
CA LYS A 157 -11.12 -4.01 -16.07
C LYS A 157 -9.88 -3.11 -16.13
N TYR A 158 -10.05 -1.79 -16.07
CA TYR A 158 -8.94 -0.86 -16.29
C TYR A 158 -8.02 -0.76 -15.08
N ALA A 159 -8.56 -0.45 -13.88
CA ALA A 159 -7.78 -0.40 -12.64
C ALA A 159 -7.14 -1.75 -12.26
N ALA A 160 -7.62 -2.84 -12.87
CA ALA A 160 -7.13 -4.19 -12.63
C ALA A 160 -5.86 -4.53 -13.42
N ARG A 161 -5.42 -3.70 -14.38
CA ARG A 161 -4.27 -4.02 -15.25
C ARG A 161 -2.93 -3.76 -14.58
N ASP A 162 -2.72 -2.54 -14.11
CA ASP A 162 -1.49 -2.11 -13.45
C ASP A 162 -1.75 -0.91 -12.52
N LEU A 163 -0.74 -0.53 -11.72
CA LEU A 163 -0.86 0.59 -10.78
C LEU A 163 -1.08 1.93 -11.49
N VAL A 164 -0.44 2.15 -12.65
CA VAL A 164 -0.63 3.38 -13.45
C VAL A 164 -2.07 3.52 -13.92
N THR A 165 -2.68 2.44 -14.43
CA THR A 165 -4.09 2.43 -14.86
C THR A 165 -5.04 2.52 -13.69
N ALA A 166 -4.67 2.05 -12.49
CA ALA A 166 -5.42 2.30 -11.27
C ALA A 166 -5.42 3.80 -10.89
N VAL A 167 -4.27 4.47 -10.99
CA VAL A 167 -4.15 5.94 -10.78
C VAL A 167 -4.97 6.70 -11.83
N LEU A 168 -4.85 6.35 -13.11
CA LEU A 168 -5.65 6.94 -14.18
C LEU A 168 -7.16 6.71 -13.96
N ALA A 169 -7.55 5.51 -13.54
CA ALA A 169 -8.93 5.19 -13.23
C ALA A 169 -9.47 6.06 -12.09
N TYR A 170 -8.66 6.32 -11.06
CA TYR A 170 -9.01 7.27 -10.00
C TYR A 170 -9.23 8.69 -10.55
N HIS A 171 -8.31 9.23 -11.36
CA HIS A 171 -8.46 10.59 -11.92
C HIS A 171 -9.70 10.71 -12.80
N LYS A 172 -10.03 9.67 -13.59
CA LYS A 172 -11.28 9.64 -14.35
C LYS A 172 -12.50 9.57 -13.43
N ALA A 173 -12.49 8.69 -12.44
CA ALA A 173 -13.60 8.54 -11.50
C ALA A 173 -13.90 9.82 -10.71
N LYS A 174 -12.87 10.62 -10.42
CA LYS A 174 -13.00 11.93 -9.76
C LYS A 174 -13.82 12.94 -10.57
N ASN A 175 -13.72 12.90 -11.90
CA ASN A 175 -14.41 13.82 -12.80
C ASN A 175 -15.79 13.30 -13.28
N MET A 176 -16.18 12.11 -12.83
CA MET A 176 -17.47 11.51 -13.17
C MET A 176 -18.59 11.92 -12.20
N ASP A 177 -19.83 11.69 -12.63
CA ASP A 177 -21.00 11.86 -11.76
C ASP A 177 -20.91 10.97 -10.50
N LYS A 178 -21.07 11.59 -9.33
CA LYS A 178 -20.95 10.94 -8.03
C LYS A 178 -21.90 9.75 -7.86
N ARG A 179 -23.15 9.87 -8.33
CA ARG A 179 -24.17 8.82 -8.18
C ARG A 179 -23.81 7.54 -8.96
N SER A 180 -23.05 7.70 -10.04
CA SER A 180 -22.66 6.61 -10.93
C SER A 180 -21.49 5.78 -10.40
N VAL A 181 -20.59 6.39 -9.62
CA VAL A 181 -19.29 5.83 -9.25
C VAL A 181 -19.27 5.20 -7.85
N PHE A 182 -20.09 5.69 -6.93
CA PHE A 182 -20.09 5.23 -5.53
C PHE A 182 -20.26 3.71 -5.37
N ARG A 183 -21.32 3.13 -5.95
CA ARG A 183 -21.60 1.68 -5.85
C ARG A 183 -20.50 0.83 -6.52
N PRO A 184 -20.02 1.16 -7.74
CA PRO A 184 -18.84 0.50 -8.32
C PRO A 184 -17.59 0.56 -7.45
N ALA A 185 -17.28 1.70 -6.83
CA ALA A 185 -16.12 1.85 -5.95
C ALA A 185 -16.24 0.98 -4.69
N LEU A 186 -17.41 0.95 -4.04
CA LEU A 186 -17.66 0.03 -2.91
C LEU A 186 -17.45 -1.44 -3.29
N LYS A 187 -17.91 -1.84 -4.48
CA LYS A 187 -17.69 -3.19 -5.00
C LYS A 187 -16.20 -3.44 -5.30
N GLY A 188 -15.48 -2.43 -5.78
CA GLY A 188 -14.05 -2.50 -6.07
C GLY A 188 -13.17 -2.75 -4.85
N LEU A 189 -13.59 -2.31 -3.65
CA LEU A 189 -12.90 -2.67 -2.38
C LEU A 189 -12.88 -4.19 -2.10
N LYS A 190 -13.77 -4.97 -2.72
CA LYS A 190 -13.81 -6.44 -2.57
C LYS A 190 -13.04 -7.18 -3.68
N ASN A 191 -12.36 -6.46 -4.57
CA ASN A 191 -11.64 -7.05 -5.70
C ASN A 191 -10.36 -7.77 -5.23
N GLN A 192 -9.96 -8.83 -5.96
CA GLN A 192 -8.74 -9.59 -5.70
C GLN A 192 -7.47 -8.76 -5.93
N ARG A 193 -7.47 -7.84 -6.90
CA ARG A 193 -6.30 -7.03 -7.23
C ARG A 193 -6.19 -5.80 -6.34
N ALA A 194 -5.01 -5.60 -5.77
CA ALA A 194 -4.72 -4.47 -4.88
C ALA A 194 -4.89 -3.11 -5.55
N GLY A 195 -4.51 -2.95 -6.82
CA GLY A 195 -4.69 -1.69 -7.57
C GLY A 195 -6.16 -1.25 -7.67
N VAL A 196 -7.08 -2.20 -7.83
CA VAL A 196 -8.53 -1.91 -7.85
C VAL A 196 -9.01 -1.45 -6.49
N ARG A 197 -8.58 -2.14 -5.41
CA ARG A 197 -8.95 -1.78 -4.04
C ARG A 197 -8.40 -0.41 -3.66
N TRP A 198 -7.15 -0.13 -4.01
CA TRP A 198 -6.50 1.17 -3.80
C TRP A 198 -7.25 2.30 -4.54
N ALA A 199 -7.49 2.14 -5.84
CA ALA A 199 -8.21 3.16 -6.63
C ALA A 199 -9.63 3.39 -6.11
N SER A 200 -10.28 2.31 -5.65
CA SER A 200 -11.61 2.38 -5.04
C SER A 200 -11.58 3.13 -3.71
N ALA A 201 -10.62 2.83 -2.84
CA ALA A 201 -10.46 3.51 -1.55
C ALA A 201 -10.21 5.02 -1.73
N ARG A 202 -9.31 5.37 -2.66
CA ARG A 202 -9.00 6.76 -3.01
C ARG A 202 -10.20 7.49 -3.60
N THR A 203 -10.96 6.82 -4.48
CA THR A 203 -12.19 7.40 -5.05
C THR A 203 -13.23 7.64 -3.97
N LEU A 204 -13.39 6.73 -3.00
CA LEU A 204 -14.34 6.87 -1.90
C LEU A 204 -14.02 8.04 -0.94
N ALA A 205 -12.83 8.63 -1.02
CA ALA A 205 -12.47 9.83 -0.26
C ALA A 205 -13.30 11.07 -0.67
N THR A 206 -13.83 11.09 -1.90
CA THR A 206 -14.66 12.21 -2.39
C THR A 206 -16.12 12.14 -1.94
N TYR A 207 -16.50 11.08 -1.20
CA TYR A 207 -17.86 10.78 -0.72
C TYR A 207 -17.97 10.88 0.79
N ARG A 208 -17.47 11.97 1.37
CA ARG A 208 -17.35 12.15 2.84
C ARG A 208 -18.68 12.02 3.58
N ASP A 209 -19.76 12.45 2.92
CA ASP A 209 -21.16 12.44 3.36
C ASP A 209 -21.82 11.05 3.36
N ARG A 210 -21.13 10.01 2.86
CA ARG A 210 -21.70 8.67 2.71
C ARG A 210 -21.20 7.71 3.78
N PRO A 211 -21.96 7.43 4.85
CA PRO A 211 -21.53 6.55 5.92
C PRO A 211 -21.31 5.09 5.45
N GLU A 212 -21.95 4.67 4.35
CA GLU A 212 -21.82 3.30 3.84
C GLU A 212 -20.40 2.94 3.39
N ARG A 213 -19.52 3.93 3.20
CA ARG A 213 -18.09 3.73 2.91
C ARG A 213 -17.27 3.36 4.14
N ILE A 214 -17.74 3.71 5.34
CA ILE A 214 -16.94 3.65 6.58
C ILE A 214 -16.52 2.21 6.88
N ASN A 215 -17.49 1.30 7.04
CA ASN A 215 -17.20 -0.10 7.41
C ASN A 215 -16.30 -0.82 6.38
N PRO A 216 -16.54 -0.73 5.06
CA PRO A 216 -15.65 -1.31 4.06
C PRO A 216 -14.23 -0.75 4.11
N LEU A 217 -14.06 0.57 4.24
CA LEU A 217 -12.73 1.19 4.32
C LEU A 217 -12.02 0.81 5.62
N TYR A 218 -12.72 0.87 6.75
CA TYR A 218 -12.16 0.52 8.06
C TYR A 218 -11.66 -0.94 8.10
N LYS A 219 -12.44 -1.87 7.54
CA LYS A 219 -12.00 -3.27 7.40
C LYS A 219 -10.74 -3.39 6.54
N ARG A 220 -10.64 -2.60 5.45
CA ARG A 220 -9.46 -2.60 4.56
C ARG A 220 -8.24 -1.95 5.22
N SER A 221 -8.41 -0.89 6.00
CA SER A 221 -7.29 -0.26 6.71
C SER A 221 -6.60 -1.21 7.69
N LEU A 222 -7.34 -2.13 8.32
CA LEU A 222 -6.78 -3.06 9.30
C LEU A 222 -6.31 -4.39 8.68
N LEU A 223 -7.06 -4.92 7.72
CA LEU A 223 -6.91 -6.32 7.29
C LEU A 223 -6.44 -6.49 5.83
N ASP A 224 -6.24 -5.41 5.07
CA ASP A 224 -5.80 -5.59 3.69
C ASP A 224 -4.34 -6.07 3.62
N PRO A 225 -4.05 -7.10 2.79
CA PRO A 225 -2.67 -7.60 2.66
C PRO A 225 -1.72 -6.56 2.08
N ALA A 226 -2.20 -5.63 1.23
CA ALA A 226 -1.37 -4.61 0.63
C ALA A 226 -1.29 -3.35 1.51
N ALA A 227 -0.08 -2.99 1.96
CA ALA A 227 0.14 -1.81 2.79
C ALA A 227 -0.33 -0.50 2.15
N ALA A 228 -0.14 -0.35 0.83
CA ALA A 228 -0.64 0.82 0.09
C ALA A 228 -2.17 0.96 0.16
N VAL A 229 -2.92 -0.17 0.12
CA VAL A 229 -4.38 -0.16 0.26
C VAL A 229 -4.77 0.19 1.69
N ARG A 230 -4.04 -0.32 2.70
CA ARG A 230 -4.30 0.01 4.11
C ARG A 230 -4.19 1.52 4.34
N LYS A 231 -3.05 2.11 3.95
CA LYS A 231 -2.80 3.56 4.08
C LYS A 231 -3.87 4.39 3.36
N GLU A 232 -4.18 4.05 2.11
CA GLU A 232 -5.20 4.76 1.34
C GLU A 232 -6.59 4.66 1.96
N ALA A 233 -6.95 3.50 2.53
CA ALA A 233 -8.22 3.34 3.24
C ALA A 233 -8.28 4.24 4.50
N VAL A 234 -7.19 4.34 5.26
CA VAL A 234 -7.09 5.26 6.40
C VAL A 234 -7.21 6.71 5.95
N ARG A 235 -6.45 7.13 4.93
CA ARG A 235 -6.54 8.49 4.37
C ARG A 235 -7.96 8.82 3.92
N SER A 236 -8.60 7.89 3.21
CA SER A 236 -9.98 8.02 2.75
C SER A 236 -10.95 8.26 3.91
N LEU A 237 -10.77 7.57 5.05
CA LEU A 237 -11.53 7.85 6.28
C LEU A 237 -11.16 9.21 6.87
N GLY A 238 -9.86 9.48 7.06
CA GLY A 238 -9.33 10.70 7.68
C GLY A 238 -9.67 12.00 6.96
N VAL A 239 -10.10 11.92 5.70
CA VAL A 239 -10.64 13.05 4.95
C VAL A 239 -11.85 13.72 5.64
N THR A 240 -12.61 13.02 6.49
CA THR A 240 -13.68 13.63 7.31
C THR A 240 -13.16 14.45 8.49
N LYS A 241 -11.90 14.23 8.89
CA LYS A 241 -11.27 14.82 10.08
C LYS A 241 -12.06 14.56 11.37
N ASP A 242 -12.80 13.45 11.44
CA ASP A 242 -13.59 13.06 12.61
C ASP A 242 -12.70 12.30 13.63
N PRO A 243 -12.50 12.82 14.85
CA PRO A 243 -11.73 12.16 15.91
C PRO A 243 -12.24 10.77 16.30
N VAL A 244 -13.50 10.44 15.99
CA VAL A 244 -14.06 9.09 16.22
C VAL A 244 -13.20 8.02 15.54
N PHE A 245 -12.59 8.31 14.39
CA PHE A 245 -11.70 7.35 13.72
C PHE A 245 -10.44 7.06 14.52
N ALA A 246 -9.86 8.06 15.20
CA ALA A 246 -8.72 7.84 16.09
C ALA A 246 -9.12 6.91 17.24
N THR A 247 -10.29 7.14 17.85
CA THR A 247 -10.82 6.27 18.90
C THR A 247 -11.06 4.84 18.40
N LEU A 248 -11.59 4.69 17.19
CA LEU A 248 -11.87 3.39 16.59
C LEU A 248 -10.59 2.58 16.33
N PHE A 249 -9.55 3.21 15.79
CA PHE A 249 -8.24 2.57 15.61
C PHE A 249 -7.54 2.30 16.96
N ALA A 250 -7.63 3.21 17.93
CA ALA A 250 -7.06 3.05 19.27
C ALA A 250 -7.52 1.78 19.98
N ARG A 251 -8.81 1.41 19.84
CA ARG A 251 -9.35 0.15 20.40
C ARG A 251 -8.61 -1.11 19.92
N ASN A 252 -8.02 -1.07 18.72
CA ASN A 252 -7.31 -2.19 18.14
C ASN A 252 -5.84 -2.31 18.58
N LEU A 253 -5.29 -1.30 19.28
CA LEU A 253 -3.95 -1.38 19.86
C LEU A 253 -3.82 -2.49 20.92
N PHE A 254 -4.94 -2.96 21.46
CA PHE A 254 -5.00 -4.05 22.44
C PHE A 254 -5.66 -5.31 21.86
N ASN A 255 -5.71 -5.44 20.52
CA ASN A 255 -6.23 -6.65 19.88
C ASN A 255 -5.31 -7.85 20.18
N PRO A 256 -5.84 -9.07 20.42
CA PRO A 256 -5.01 -10.26 20.64
C PRO A 256 -4.08 -10.58 19.45
N LYS A 257 -4.49 -10.22 18.22
CA LYS A 257 -3.66 -10.43 17.02
C LYS A 257 -2.67 -9.27 16.86
N GLN A 258 -1.38 -9.58 16.96
CA GLN A 258 -0.28 -8.63 16.78
C GLN A 258 -0.38 -7.82 15.48
N VAL A 259 -0.70 -8.47 14.36
CA VAL A 259 -0.86 -7.79 13.06
C VAL A 259 -1.91 -6.68 13.12
N ILE A 260 -3.00 -6.88 13.85
CA ILE A 260 -4.06 -5.87 14.01
C ILE A 260 -3.57 -4.72 14.89
N ARG A 261 -2.79 -4.99 15.94
CA ARG A 261 -2.18 -3.93 16.77
C ARG A 261 -1.24 -3.04 15.97
N LEU A 262 -0.34 -3.65 15.19
CA LEU A 262 0.63 -2.94 14.35
C LEU A 262 -0.07 -2.09 13.29
N THR A 263 -1.04 -2.65 12.57
CA THR A 263 -1.80 -1.93 11.54
C THR A 263 -2.66 -0.81 12.13
N ALA A 264 -3.19 -0.98 13.35
CA ALA A 264 -3.90 0.08 14.06
C ALA A 264 -2.97 1.24 14.44
N ALA A 265 -1.75 0.95 14.89
CA ALA A 265 -0.74 1.99 15.18
C ALA A 265 -0.30 2.73 13.92
N GLU A 266 -0.07 2.01 12.81
CA GLU A 266 0.20 2.60 11.50
C GLU A 266 -0.97 3.48 11.04
N ALA A 267 -2.22 3.04 11.26
CA ALA A 267 -3.42 3.82 10.91
C ALA A 267 -3.55 5.09 11.74
N LEU A 268 -3.28 5.05 13.05
CA LEU A 268 -3.25 6.24 13.88
C LEU A 268 -2.22 7.26 13.39
N ALA A 269 -1.02 6.79 13.04
CA ALA A 269 0.03 7.64 12.49
C ALA A 269 -0.37 8.29 11.15
N GLU A 270 -0.97 7.52 10.26
CA GLU A 270 -1.43 7.99 8.95
C GLU A 270 -2.63 8.94 9.06
N LEU A 271 -3.46 8.78 10.09
CA LEU A 271 -4.60 9.67 10.36
C LEU A 271 -4.16 11.07 10.80
N GLY A 272 -3.00 11.17 11.45
CA GLY A 272 -2.39 12.47 11.80
C GLY A 272 -3.11 13.22 12.92
N MET A 273 -3.92 12.53 13.74
CA MET A 273 -4.75 13.13 14.79
C MET A 273 -4.08 13.02 16.16
N ASP A 274 -4.09 14.13 16.91
CA ASP A 274 -3.49 14.22 18.25
C ASP A 274 -4.18 13.25 19.25
N GLU A 275 -5.44 12.91 19.03
CA GLU A 275 -6.21 11.94 19.81
C GLU A 275 -5.60 10.53 19.79
N GLY A 276 -4.78 10.23 18.77
CA GLY A 276 -4.04 8.96 18.68
C GLY A 276 -2.83 8.86 19.62
N VAL A 277 -2.34 9.97 20.16
CA VAL A 277 -1.08 10.02 20.94
C VAL A 277 -1.20 9.28 22.27
N LEU A 278 -2.20 9.62 23.09
CA LEU A 278 -2.41 8.96 24.39
C LEU A 278 -2.63 7.44 24.27
N PRO A 279 -3.48 6.94 23.34
CA PRO A 279 -3.61 5.51 23.10
C PRO A 279 -2.30 4.81 22.74
N LEU A 280 -1.45 5.43 21.91
CA LEU A 280 -0.15 4.87 21.53
C LEU A 280 0.83 4.83 22.71
N ILE A 281 0.83 5.86 23.58
CA ILE A 281 1.60 5.86 24.82
C ILE A 281 1.11 4.73 25.74
N GLY A 282 -0.20 4.55 25.87
CA GLY A 282 -0.79 3.43 26.63
C GLY A 282 -0.39 2.07 26.07
N ALA A 283 -0.32 1.92 24.74
CA ALA A 283 0.14 0.70 24.10
C ALA A 283 1.65 0.44 24.32
N LEU A 284 2.49 1.49 24.37
CA LEU A 284 3.90 1.37 24.77
C LEU A 284 4.05 0.91 26.22
N ARG A 285 3.23 1.43 27.13
CA ARG A 285 3.22 1.05 28.55
C ARG A 285 2.86 -0.42 28.74
N ASN A 286 1.77 -0.85 28.11
CA ASN A 286 1.18 -2.16 28.34
C ASN A 286 1.79 -3.26 27.47
N GLY A 287 2.59 -2.91 26.46
CA GLY A 287 3.40 -3.85 25.68
C GLY A 287 2.64 -5.10 25.20
N GLY A 288 1.80 -4.95 24.17
CA GLY A 288 1.19 -6.08 23.45
C GLY A 288 0.16 -6.89 24.26
N ALA A 289 -1.12 -6.76 23.91
CA ALA A 289 -2.17 -7.62 24.45
C ALA A 289 -1.96 -9.07 23.99
N GLY A 290 -1.62 -9.94 24.95
CA GLY A 290 -1.47 -11.37 24.73
C GLY A 290 -0.19 -11.92 25.34
N GLY A 291 -0.04 -11.83 26.66
CA GLY A 291 -0.31 -12.96 27.55
C GLY A 291 0.14 -14.35 27.11
N VAL A 292 1.12 -14.52 26.23
CA VAL A 292 1.78 -15.81 26.06
C VAL A 292 2.53 -16.03 27.37
N ARG A 293 1.88 -16.79 28.24
CA ARG A 293 2.46 -17.31 29.47
C ARG A 293 3.26 -18.54 29.09
N ALA A 294 4.56 -18.47 29.30
CA ALA A 294 5.44 -19.61 29.22
C ALA A 294 5.77 -20.03 30.65
N HIS A 295 5.58 -21.31 30.92
CA HIS A 295 5.93 -21.94 32.18
C HIS A 295 7.19 -22.78 31.96
N ILE A 296 8.21 -22.56 32.79
CA ILE A 296 9.39 -23.43 32.88
C ILE A 296 9.47 -23.93 34.33
N SER A 297 9.33 -25.24 34.52
CA SER A 297 9.54 -25.91 35.80
C SER A 297 10.83 -26.71 35.75
N ILE A 298 11.77 -26.42 36.65
CA ILE A 298 12.97 -27.23 36.88
C ILE A 298 12.79 -27.86 38.27
N LEU A 299 12.41 -29.13 38.29
CA LEU A 299 12.06 -29.88 39.50
C LEU A 299 13.01 -31.08 39.66
N THR A 300 13.44 -31.32 40.90
CA THR A 300 14.17 -32.51 41.32
C THR A 300 13.25 -33.32 42.22
N GLN A 301 12.98 -34.56 41.83
CA GLN A 301 12.19 -35.49 42.64
C GLN A 301 13.16 -36.48 43.30
N LYS A 302 13.15 -36.52 44.63
CA LYS A 302 13.93 -37.48 45.42
C LYS A 302 12.97 -38.49 46.05
N ALA A 303 13.15 -39.75 45.71
CA ALA A 303 12.46 -40.85 46.37
C ALA A 303 13.21 -41.22 47.65
N TYR A 304 12.47 -41.47 48.73
CA TYR A 304 13.01 -41.95 50.00
C TYR A 304 12.11 -43.04 50.57
N VAL A 305 12.70 -43.98 51.30
CA VAL A 305 11.92 -44.98 52.05
C VAL A 305 11.40 -44.30 53.30
N LYS A 306 10.08 -44.16 53.38
CA LYS A 306 9.37 -43.52 54.48
C LYS A 306 9.16 -44.48 55.63
N ASP A 307 8.82 -45.72 55.32
CA ASP A 307 8.57 -46.78 56.29
C ASP A 307 8.77 -48.16 55.65
N PHE A 308 8.61 -49.23 56.43
CA PHE A 308 8.57 -50.60 55.94
C PHE A 308 7.31 -51.28 56.47
N ASP A 309 6.48 -51.80 55.57
CA ASP A 309 5.40 -52.71 55.94
C ASP A 309 6.03 -54.09 56.15
N VAL A 310 6.07 -54.54 57.40
CA VAL A 310 6.71 -55.79 57.77
C VAL A 310 5.68 -56.86 58.04
N GLU A 311 5.67 -57.90 57.21
CA GLU A 311 4.93 -59.13 57.49
C GLU A 311 5.86 -60.15 58.15
N ILE A 312 5.44 -60.67 59.31
CA ILE A 312 6.20 -61.65 60.09
C ILE A 312 5.52 -63.01 59.97
N ALA A 313 6.20 -63.96 59.33
CA ALA A 313 5.87 -65.39 59.34
C ALA A 313 6.92 -66.17 60.15
N GLN A 314 6.58 -67.39 60.61
CA GLN A 314 7.37 -68.19 61.56
C GLN A 314 8.87 -68.38 61.22
N ALA A 315 9.29 -68.19 59.96
CA ALA A 315 10.68 -68.38 59.54
C ALA A 315 11.22 -67.32 58.55
N ALA A 316 10.46 -66.24 58.27
CA ALA A 316 10.91 -65.20 57.34
C ALA A 316 10.33 -63.84 57.74
N VAL A 317 11.17 -62.80 57.64
CA VAL A 317 10.77 -61.39 57.78
C VAL A 317 10.91 -60.77 56.40
N ILE A 318 9.78 -60.39 55.78
CA ILE A 318 9.75 -59.69 54.50
C ILE A 318 9.34 -58.25 54.81
N ALA A 319 10.27 -57.32 54.61
CA ALA A 319 10.02 -55.91 54.78
C ALA A 319 9.76 -55.29 53.40
N ASP A 320 8.53 -54.82 53.16
CA ASP A 320 8.16 -54.10 51.95
C ASP A 320 8.36 -52.59 52.16
N PRO A 321 9.36 -51.95 51.52
CA PRO A 321 9.63 -50.53 51.73
C PRO A 321 8.50 -49.65 51.17
N VAL A 322 7.88 -48.87 52.04
CA VAL A 322 6.96 -47.80 51.66
C VAL A 322 7.78 -46.60 51.18
N VAL A 323 7.79 -46.37 49.87
CA VAL A 323 8.53 -45.25 49.25
C VAL A 323 7.63 -44.04 49.07
N ASP A 324 8.11 -42.87 49.48
CA ASP A 324 7.48 -41.58 49.23
C ASP A 324 8.43 -40.67 48.43
N THR A 325 7.91 -39.60 47.84
CA THR A 325 8.70 -38.69 47.01
C THR A 325 8.59 -37.25 47.46
N VAL A 326 9.73 -36.58 47.57
CA VAL A 326 9.80 -35.13 47.80
C VAL A 326 10.19 -34.45 46.51
N THR A 327 9.41 -33.45 46.11
CA THR A 327 9.72 -32.61 44.94
C THR A 327 10.24 -31.25 45.41
N GLU A 328 11.44 -30.89 44.99
CA GLU A 328 12.03 -29.56 45.20
C GLU A 328 12.39 -28.91 43.86
N GLY A 329 12.31 -27.59 43.75
CA GLY A 329 12.71 -26.91 42.51
C GLY A 329 12.12 -25.52 42.33
N VAL A 330 12.29 -24.97 41.13
CA VAL A 330 11.86 -23.61 40.77
C VAL A 330 10.87 -23.68 39.60
N VAL A 331 9.78 -22.93 39.73
CA VAL A 331 8.81 -22.69 38.65
C VAL A 331 8.89 -21.22 38.25
N LEU A 332 9.21 -20.98 36.98
CA LEU A 332 9.22 -19.67 36.36
C LEU A 332 7.96 -19.51 35.49
N ASP A 333 7.10 -18.57 35.86
CA ASP A 333 5.97 -18.10 35.03
C ASP A 333 6.38 -16.79 34.33
N VAL A 334 6.49 -16.83 33.02
CA VAL A 334 6.95 -15.70 32.19
C VAL A 334 5.81 -15.25 31.29
N THR A 335 5.45 -13.98 31.38
CA THR A 335 4.49 -13.36 30.45
C THR A 335 5.22 -12.43 29.47
N VAL A 336 5.00 -12.61 28.17
CA VAL A 336 5.54 -11.70 27.16
C VAL A 336 4.81 -10.34 27.22
N VAL A 337 5.50 -9.31 27.74
CA VAL A 337 5.04 -7.90 27.80
C VAL A 337 5.38 -7.13 26.51
N GLY A 338 5.40 -7.82 25.37
CA GLY A 338 5.59 -7.22 24.05
C GLY A 338 7.00 -7.36 23.47
N THR A 339 7.08 -7.19 22.15
CA THR A 339 8.30 -7.39 21.35
C THR A 339 8.96 -6.05 21.01
N SER A 340 10.27 -6.08 20.72
CA SER A 340 11.02 -4.92 20.21
C SER A 340 10.40 -4.36 18.92
N ALA A 341 9.88 -5.24 18.05
CA ALA A 341 9.20 -4.87 16.81
C ALA A 341 7.89 -4.07 17.05
N GLU A 342 7.09 -4.46 18.04
CA GLU A 342 5.87 -3.73 18.42
C GLU A 342 6.20 -2.35 18.98
N ARG A 343 7.10 -2.30 19.97
CA ARG A 343 7.50 -1.04 20.59
C ARG A 343 8.13 -0.08 19.57
N GLY A 344 8.92 -0.60 18.63
CA GLY A 344 9.48 0.16 17.52
C GLY A 344 8.41 0.73 16.58
N THR A 345 7.29 0.03 16.40
CA THR A 345 6.17 0.52 15.56
C THR A 345 5.37 1.60 16.28
N TYR A 346 5.07 1.44 17.57
CA TYR A 346 4.41 2.47 18.37
C TYR A 346 5.25 3.74 18.47
N ARG A 347 6.57 3.60 18.69
CA ARG A 347 7.53 4.72 18.65
C ARG A 347 7.51 5.43 17.30
N ARG A 348 7.59 4.70 16.17
CA ARG A 348 7.54 5.30 14.83
C ARG A 348 6.22 6.03 14.58
N ALA A 349 5.10 5.46 15.03
CA ALA A 349 3.79 6.09 14.96
C ALA A 349 3.74 7.40 15.76
N LEU A 350 4.20 7.39 17.01
CA LEU A 350 4.30 8.58 17.86
C LEU A 350 5.21 9.63 17.24
N ARG A 351 6.37 9.23 16.71
CA ARG A 351 7.29 10.15 16.01
C ARG A 351 6.64 10.79 14.79
N SER A 352 5.88 10.01 14.02
CA SER A 352 5.14 10.53 12.86
C SER A 352 4.06 11.52 13.25
N LEU A 353 3.37 11.31 14.38
CA LEU A 353 2.31 12.21 14.86
C LEU A 353 2.86 13.49 15.51
N THR A 354 3.92 13.36 16.29
CA THR A 354 4.38 14.42 17.20
C THR A 354 5.62 15.17 16.70
N GLY A 355 6.33 14.62 15.73
CA GLY A 355 7.64 15.12 15.28
C GLY A 355 8.77 14.97 16.31
N ARG A 356 8.51 14.40 17.49
CA ARG A 356 9.50 14.15 18.54
C ARG A 356 9.84 12.67 18.62
N ASP A 357 10.93 12.31 19.29
CA ASP A 357 11.31 10.91 19.49
C ASP A 357 11.94 10.75 20.88
N PHE A 358 11.19 10.17 21.81
CA PHE A 358 11.67 9.82 23.16
C PHE A 358 12.00 8.32 23.26
N GLY A 359 12.18 7.64 22.12
CA GLY A 359 12.43 6.21 22.10
C GLY A 359 11.20 5.41 22.56
N THR A 360 11.45 4.33 23.31
CA THR A 360 10.41 3.44 23.86
C THR A 360 10.03 3.77 25.29
N ASP A 361 10.54 4.86 25.86
CA ASP A 361 10.21 5.28 27.22
C ASP A 361 8.84 5.97 27.26
N TRP A 362 7.81 5.20 27.64
CA TRP A 362 6.44 5.69 27.73
C TRP A 362 6.27 6.81 28.77
N ARG A 363 7.11 6.87 29.82
CA ARG A 363 7.01 7.91 30.86
C ARG A 363 7.48 9.26 30.34
N ALA A 364 8.57 9.27 29.58
CA ALA A 364 9.07 10.47 28.91
C ALA A 364 8.01 11.03 27.93
N TRP A 365 7.40 10.15 27.14
CA TRP A 365 6.28 10.51 26.25
C TRP A 365 5.09 11.11 27.01
N GLU A 366 4.65 10.48 28.11
CA GLU A 366 3.51 10.94 28.89
C GLU A 366 3.77 12.30 29.57
N LYS A 367 4.94 12.47 30.18
CA LYS A 367 5.34 13.73 30.82
C LYS A 367 5.35 14.87 29.81
N TRP A 368 5.96 14.66 28.65
CA TRP A 368 6.00 15.65 27.58
C TRP A 368 4.60 16.02 27.07
N TRP A 369 3.73 15.01 26.85
CA TRP A 369 2.37 15.26 26.36
C TRP A 369 1.53 16.06 27.35
N LYS A 370 1.62 15.75 28.66
CA LYS A 370 0.95 16.51 29.73
C LYS A 370 1.41 17.97 29.75
N THR A 371 2.71 18.23 29.57
CA THR A 371 3.23 19.60 29.48
C THR A 371 2.72 20.34 28.24
N ARG A 372 2.69 19.68 27.08
CA ARG A 372 2.16 20.27 25.83
C ARG A 372 0.69 20.65 25.96
N GLN A 373 -0.15 19.77 26.51
CA GLN A 373 -1.57 20.07 26.71
C GLN A 373 -1.79 21.29 27.61
N LYS A 374 -1.02 21.41 28.70
CA LYS A 374 -1.06 22.59 29.59
C LYS A 374 -0.65 23.88 28.88
N SER A 375 0.31 23.83 27.95
CA SER A 375 0.73 25.00 27.18
C SER A 375 -0.25 25.41 26.08
N THR A 376 -1.09 24.50 25.58
CA THR A 376 -2.11 24.78 24.55
C THR A 376 -3.42 25.30 25.15
N GLN A 377 -3.64 25.08 26.45
CA GLN A 377 -4.82 25.56 27.19
C GLN A 377 -4.63 26.95 27.85
N ARG A 378 -3.40 27.48 27.81
CA ARG A 378 -3.08 28.88 28.13
C ARG A 378 -2.99 29.66 26.84
#